data_AF-D2VDI7-F1
#
_entry.id   AF-D2VDI7-F1
#
_cell.length_a   1.000
_cell.length_b   1.000
_cell.length_c   1.000
_cell.angle_alpha   90.00
_cell.angle_beta   90.00
_cell.angle_gamma   90.00
#
_symmetry.space_group_name_H-M   'P 1'
#
loop_
_entity.id
_entity.type
_entity.pdbx_description
1 polymer ?
#
loop_
_entity_poly.entity_id
_entity_poly.type
_entity_poly.pdbx_seq_one_letter_code
_entity_poly.pdbx_strand_id
1 'polypeptide(L)'
;MSTQLHLFVKELPASEEDPAKIFIKSLNSTSSEFELVFEDSTGEVDKELVLDLPLPSIARAHKIELKLVLPEVGFEKVFTFNLTDDGVYVLLDGTEGLKYKQQKTSF
;
A
#
# COMPACT_ATOMS: atom_id res chain seq x y z
N MET A 1 -10.36 17.14 6.18
CA MET A 1 -10.38 15.86 6.93
C MET A 1 -9.51 14.87 6.15
N SER A 2 -8.73 14.03 6.83
CA SER A 2 -7.94 12.94 6.23
C SER A 2 -8.45 11.60 6.71
N THR A 3 -8.15 10.55 5.96
CA THR A 3 -8.31 9.15 6.39
C THR A 3 -6.94 8.47 6.35
N GLN A 4 -6.77 7.41 7.13
CA GLN A 4 -5.47 6.76 7.30
C GLN A 4 -5.43 5.43 6.54
N LEU A 5 -4.33 5.22 5.83
CA LEU A 5 -3.95 3.89 5.35
C LEU A 5 -2.81 3.37 6.24
N HIS A 6 -3.08 2.29 6.95
CA HIS A 6 -2.10 1.53 7.71
C HIS A 6 -1.57 0.41 6.83
N LEU A 7 -0.30 0.48 6.48
CA LEU A 7 0.37 -0.47 5.61
C LEU A 7 1.45 -1.21 6.42
N PHE A 8 1.18 -2.48 6.72
CA PHE A 8 2.11 -3.37 7.38
C PHE A 8 2.92 -4.09 6.31
N VAL A 9 4.23 -3.91 6.36
CA VAL A 9 5.18 -4.50 5.41
C VAL A 9 6.05 -5.47 6.17
N LYS A 10 6.07 -6.72 5.72
CA LYS A 10 6.83 -7.79 6.35
C LYS A 10 7.61 -8.60 5.32
N GLU A 11 8.93 -8.64 5.50
CA GLU A 11 9.92 -9.51 4.84
C GLU A 11 9.61 -9.71 3.34
N LEU A 12 9.44 -8.59 2.62
CA LEU A 12 9.22 -8.63 1.18
C LEU A 12 10.52 -9.08 0.48
N PRO A 13 10.46 -9.91 -0.57
CA PRO A 13 11.67 -10.31 -1.30
C PRO A 13 12.32 -9.07 -1.93
N ALA A 14 13.51 -8.73 -1.45
CA ALA A 14 14.28 -7.56 -1.87
C ALA A 14 15.80 -7.76 -1.65
N SER A 15 16.60 -7.12 -2.50
CA SER A 15 18.05 -7.04 -2.37
C SER A 15 18.57 -5.65 -2.79
N GLU A 16 19.87 -5.39 -2.62
CA GLU A 16 20.49 -4.14 -3.06
C GLU A 16 20.37 -3.90 -4.57
N GLU A 17 20.44 -4.97 -5.37
CA GLU A 17 20.28 -4.92 -6.83
C GLU A 17 18.81 -4.83 -7.25
N ASP A 18 17.92 -5.49 -6.49
CA ASP A 18 16.49 -5.61 -6.78
C ASP A 18 15.62 -5.18 -5.58
N PRO A 19 15.50 -3.87 -5.30
CA PRO A 19 14.75 -3.39 -4.15
C PRO A 19 13.22 -3.54 -4.32
N ALA A 20 12.54 -3.94 -3.24
CA ALA A 20 11.09 -3.92 -3.12
C ALA A 20 10.56 -2.49 -3.02
N LYS A 21 9.50 -2.18 -3.76
CA LYS A 21 8.92 -0.83 -3.80
C LYS A 21 7.41 -0.87 -3.68
N ILE A 22 6.86 0.07 -2.91
CA ILE A 22 5.43 0.28 -2.81
C ILE A 22 5.13 1.71 -3.19
N PHE A 23 4.19 1.87 -4.11
CA PHE A 23 3.69 3.16 -4.55
C PHE A 23 2.20 3.28 -4.27
N ILE A 24 1.74 4.51 -4.09
CA ILE A 24 0.32 4.82 -3.92
C ILE A 24 -0.14 5.85 -4.94
N LYS A 25 -1.40 5.76 -5.35
CA LYS A 25 -2.07 6.77 -6.15
C LYS A 25 -3.49 6.96 -5.63
N SER A 26 -3.87 8.21 -5.38
CA SER A 26 -5.28 8.54 -5.12
C SER A 26 -6.02 8.66 -6.44
N LEU A 27 -7.11 7.88 -6.59
CA LEU A 27 -7.96 7.96 -7.78
C LEU A 27 -8.93 9.15 -7.74
N ASN A 28 -8.96 9.86 -6.61
CA ASN A 28 -9.80 11.04 -6.43
C ASN A 28 -9.01 12.36 -6.47
N SER A 29 -7.69 12.29 -6.66
CA SER A 29 -6.82 13.45 -6.86
C SER A 29 -6.66 13.77 -8.34
N THR A 30 -6.27 15.01 -8.65
CA THR A 30 -5.86 15.42 -10.00
C THR A 30 -4.50 14.85 -10.40
N SER A 31 -3.71 14.37 -9.43
CA SER A 31 -2.44 13.71 -9.72
C SER A 31 -2.68 12.36 -10.39
N SER A 32 -2.09 12.18 -11.57
CA SER A 32 -2.22 10.93 -12.35
C SER A 32 -1.08 9.94 -12.05
N GLU A 33 -0.12 10.32 -11.22
CA GLU A 33 1.13 9.60 -11.00
C GLU A 33 1.12 8.78 -9.70
N PHE A 34 1.92 7.72 -9.69
CA PHE A 34 2.16 6.89 -8.51
C PHE A 34 3.29 7.51 -7.67
N GLU A 35 3.05 7.67 -6.37
CA GLU A 35 4.00 8.21 -5.41
C GLU A 35 4.67 7.08 -4.63
N LEU A 36 6.00 7.07 -4.56
CA LEU A 36 6.76 6.06 -3.80
C LEU A 36 6.57 6.32 -2.29
N VAL A 37 6.08 5.32 -1.56
CA VAL A 37 5.84 5.40 -0.11
C VAL A 37 6.70 4.44 0.70
N PHE A 38 7.31 3.47 0.03
CA PHE A 38 8.21 2.50 0.66
C PHE A 38 9.22 1.98 -0.36
N GLU A 39 10.46 1.87 0.08
CA GLU A 39 11.52 1.14 -0.59
C GLU A 39 12.28 0.33 0.46
N ASP A 40 12.59 -0.92 0.13
CA ASP A 40 13.45 -1.79 0.91
C ASP A 40 14.40 -2.55 -0.03
N SER A 41 15.64 -2.70 0.40
CA SER A 41 16.71 -3.38 -0.30
C SER A 41 17.34 -4.49 0.52
N THR A 42 16.77 -4.80 1.70
CA THR A 42 17.32 -5.78 2.64
C THR A 42 16.52 -7.07 2.66
N GLY A 43 15.21 -7.00 2.44
CA GLY A 43 14.30 -8.14 2.52
C GLY A 43 13.93 -8.55 3.94
N GLU A 44 14.44 -7.85 4.96
CA GLU A 44 14.29 -8.20 6.38
C GLU A 44 13.40 -7.21 7.15
N VAL A 45 12.63 -6.38 6.43
CA VAL A 45 11.80 -5.32 7.06
C VAL A 45 10.54 -5.89 7.71
N ASP A 46 10.28 -5.51 8.96
CA ASP A 46 8.96 -5.63 9.61
C ASP A 46 8.56 -4.26 10.15
N LYS A 47 7.66 -3.55 9.44
CA LYS A 47 7.25 -2.19 9.82
C LYS A 47 5.82 -1.83 9.43
N GLU A 48 5.25 -0.92 10.21
CA GLU A 48 4.00 -0.22 9.88
C GLU A 48 4.32 1.15 9.26
N LEU A 49 3.64 1.47 8.16
CA LEU A 49 3.58 2.80 7.54
C LEU A 49 2.16 3.35 7.69
N VAL A 50 2.03 4.53 8.29
CA VAL A 50 0.76 5.24 8.39
C VAL A 50 0.78 6.39 7.39
N LEU A 51 -0.12 6.34 6.40
CA LEU A 51 -0.25 7.36 5.37
C LEU A 51 -1.54 8.15 5.57
N ASP A 52 -1.42 9.45 5.79
CA ASP A 52 -2.56 10.36 5.86
C ASP A 52 -2.98 10.78 4.44
N LEU A 53 -4.18 10.36 4.04
CA LEU A 53 -4.71 10.59 2.71
C LEU A 53 -5.87 11.58 2.78
N PRO A 54 -5.86 12.65 1.96
CA PRO A 54 -6.91 13.66 2.01
C PRO A 54 -8.25 13.05 1.59
N LEU A 55 -9.30 13.25 2.38
CA LEU A 55 -10.63 12.82 1.99
C LEU A 55 -11.14 13.68 0.81
N PRO A 56 -11.62 13.06 -0.27
CA PRO A 56 -12.18 13.81 -1.39
C PRO A 56 -13.45 14.52 -0.95
N SER A 57 -13.58 15.80 -1.30
CA SER A 57 -14.70 16.65 -0.92
C SER A 57 -16.03 16.27 -1.60
N ILE A 58 -15.98 15.53 -2.71
CA ILE A 58 -17.14 15.30 -3.60
C ILE A 58 -17.40 13.80 -3.86
N ALA A 59 -16.45 12.92 -3.55
CA ALA A 59 -16.55 11.52 -3.98
C ALA A 59 -17.36 10.68 -2.99
N ARG A 60 -18.32 9.88 -3.51
CA ARG A 60 -19.08 8.88 -2.74
C ARG A 60 -18.22 7.73 -2.19
N ALA A 61 -17.03 7.53 -2.76
CA ALA A 61 -16.06 6.54 -2.31
C ALA A 61 -14.65 7.10 -2.52
N HIS A 62 -13.81 7.02 -1.48
CA HIS A 62 -12.41 7.36 -1.58
C HIS A 62 -11.63 6.13 -2.03
N LYS A 63 -11.10 6.14 -3.25
CA LYS A 63 -10.38 5.02 -3.85
C LYS A 63 -8.91 5.33 -3.99
N ILE A 64 -8.09 4.33 -3.69
CA ILE A 64 -6.65 4.36 -3.90
C ILE A 64 -6.20 3.15 -4.69
N GLU A 65 -5.12 3.32 -5.42
CA GLU A 65 -4.33 2.25 -6.00
C GLU A 65 -3.01 2.13 -5.25
N LEU A 66 -2.66 0.91 -4.85
CA LEU A 66 -1.37 0.56 -4.30
C LEU A 66 -0.64 -0.31 -5.33
N LYS A 67 0.51 0.13 -5.80
CA LYS A 67 1.37 -0.63 -6.70
C LYS A 67 2.50 -1.25 -5.90
N LEU A 68 2.61 -2.57 -5.93
CA LEU A 68 3.71 -3.33 -5.35
C LEU A 68 4.62 -3.84 -6.46
N VAL A 69 5.92 -3.57 -6.32
CA VAL A 69 6.96 -4.01 -7.25
C VAL A 69 8.02 -4.77 -6.47
N LEU A 70 8.24 -6.03 -6.84
CA LEU A 70 9.23 -6.94 -6.26
C LEU A 70 10.06 -7.53 -7.41
N PRO A 71 11.10 -6.80 -7.86
CA PRO A 71 11.88 -7.19 -9.03
C PRO A 71 12.57 -8.55 -8.86
N GLU A 72 13.04 -8.86 -7.64
CA GLU A 72 13.75 -10.10 -7.31
C GLU A 72 12.96 -11.37 -7.68
N VAL A 73 11.64 -11.31 -7.60
CA VAL A 73 10.73 -12.42 -7.94
C VAL A 73 9.92 -12.13 -9.21
N GLY A 74 10.25 -11.08 -9.96
CA GLY A 74 9.55 -10.67 -11.18
C GLY A 74 8.07 -10.35 -10.96
N PHE A 75 7.71 -9.85 -9.78
CA PHE A 75 6.32 -9.58 -9.41
C PHE A 75 6.01 -8.07 -9.44
N GLU A 76 5.00 -7.70 -10.21
CA GLU A 76 4.42 -6.36 -10.19
C GLU A 76 2.89 -6.47 -10.17
N LYS A 77 2.25 -5.77 -9.23
CA LYS A 77 0.78 -5.78 -9.12
C LYS A 77 0.22 -4.48 -8.57
N VAL A 78 -0.92 -4.08 -9.13
CA VAL A 78 -1.72 -2.95 -8.65
C VAL A 78 -2.95 -3.48 -7.93
N PHE A 79 -3.20 -2.96 -6.74
CA PHE A 79 -4.36 -3.27 -5.90
C PHE A 79 -5.21 -2.03 -5.73
N THR A 80 -6.52 -2.15 -5.86
CA THR A 80 -7.45 -1.04 -5.63
C THR A 80 -8.17 -1.22 -4.30
N PHE A 81 -8.12 -0.22 -3.44
CA PHE A 81 -8.82 -0.21 -2.16
C PHE A 81 -9.83 0.94 -2.09
N ASN A 82 -10.93 0.72 -1.37
CA ASN A 82 -11.81 1.79 -0.94
C ASN A 82 -11.44 2.16 0.49
N LEU A 83 -11.01 3.40 0.70
CA LEU A 83 -10.81 4.01 2.00
C LEU A 83 -12.16 4.31 2.65
N THR A 84 -12.29 3.88 3.89
CA THR A 84 -13.42 4.17 4.78
C THR A 84 -13.03 5.26 5.78
N ASP A 85 -14.01 5.82 6.47
CA ASP A 85 -13.77 6.86 7.49
C ASP A 85 -12.92 6.32 8.66
N ASP A 86 -13.02 5.01 8.96
CA ASP A 86 -12.23 4.31 9.98
C ASP A 86 -10.78 3.97 9.54
N GLY A 87 -10.38 4.41 8.35
CA GLY A 87 -9.11 4.04 7.72
C GLY A 87 -9.14 2.63 7.09
N VAL A 88 -8.02 2.24 6.49
CA VAL A 88 -7.83 0.91 5.89
C VAL A 88 -6.52 0.31 6.35
N TYR A 89 -6.55 -0.99 6.64
CA TYR A 89 -5.40 -1.75 7.09
C TYR A 89 -5.03 -2.77 6.00
N VAL A 90 -3.80 -2.71 5.52
CA VAL A 90 -3.25 -3.59 4.48
C VAL A 90 -1.99 -4.25 5.02
N LEU A 91 -1.97 -5.57 4.99
CA LEU A 91 -0.76 -6.36 5.23
C LEU A 91 -0.18 -6.85 3.91
N LEU A 92 1.11 -6.59 3.70
CA LEU A 92 1.94 -7.14 2.64
C LEU A 92 3.02 -8.01 3.28
N ASP A 93 2.83 -9.33 3.18
CA ASP A 93 3.70 -10.33 3.79
C ASP A 93 4.39 -11.17 2.71
N GLY A 94 5.73 -11.12 2.67
CA GLY A 94 6.55 -11.89 1.75
C GLY A 94 6.93 -13.30 2.24
N THR A 95 6.68 -13.64 3.52
CA THR A 95 7.13 -14.90 4.14
C THR A 95 6.33 -16.14 3.72
N GLU A 96 5.02 -15.99 3.44
CA GLU A 96 4.11 -17.11 3.18
C GLU A 96 3.62 -17.19 1.72
N GLY A 97 4.31 -16.51 0.80
CA GLY A 97 3.77 -16.17 -0.51
C GLY A 97 2.74 -15.04 -0.39
N LEU A 98 2.78 -14.09 -1.31
CA LEU A 98 2.12 -12.78 -1.20
C LEU A 98 0.62 -12.88 -0.91
N LYS A 99 0.23 -12.78 0.37
CA LYS A 99 -1.15 -12.77 0.85
C LYS A 99 -1.53 -11.33 1.21
N TYR A 100 -2.71 -10.88 0.77
CA TYR A 100 -3.29 -9.62 1.23
C TYR A 100 -4.63 -9.90 1.93
N LYS A 101 -4.88 -9.21 3.05
CA LYS A 101 -6.16 -9.28 3.78
C LYS A 101 -6.61 -7.85 4.08
N GLN A 102 -7.76 -7.46 3.54
CA GLN A 102 -8.44 -6.23 3.95
C GLN A 102 -9.36 -6.58 5.11
N GLN A 103 -9.07 -6.07 6.31
CA GLN A 103 -9.95 -6.24 7.46
C GLN A 103 -10.90 -5.04 7.53
N LYS A 104 -12.21 -5.29 7.45
CA LYS A 104 -13.22 -4.30 7.81
C LYS A 104 -13.46 -4.41 9.32
N THR A 105 -13.26 -3.32 10.05
CA THR A 105 -13.71 -3.23 11.44
C THR A 105 -15.23 -3.08 11.39
N SER A 106 -15.96 -4.12 11.75
CA SER A 106 -17.40 -4.00 12.02
C SER A 106 -17.56 -3.80 13.53
N PHE A 107 -18.09 -2.64 13.92
CA PHE A 107 -18.61 -2.40 15.26
C PHE A 107 -20.03 -2.95 15.39
#